data_AF-A0A938N8D5-F1
#
_entry.id   AF-A0A938N8D5-F1
#
_cell.length_a   1.000
_cell.length_b   1.000
_cell.length_c   1.000
_cell.angle_alpha   90.00
_cell.angle_beta   90.00
_cell.angle_gamma   90.00
#
_symmetry.space_group_name_H-M   'P 1'
#
loop_
_entity.id
_entity.type
_entity.pdbx_description
1 polymer ?
#
loop_
_entity_poly.entity_id
_entity_poly.type
_entity_poly.pdbx_seq_one_letter_code
_entity_poly.pdbx_strand_id
1 'polypeptide(L)'
;MALVQLQQACFPGMATWKREQIESRLRVFPEGQVAGGIDGRVAASGRGPIADGDYASDWDDRRRVSDGGRIRNHHPRGDTLHGIEIVVRPGLRGLNLARRIDEARKQLCKDKNLRTIVIGGRIPGYGEHADTTRAGESVDRVRRKVLFDPVPTTRLANGIPLKALIPNYWRESEVRGRMHSGCHGSSGASPVTRAAGRRPF
;
A
#
# COMPACT_ATOMS: atom_id res chain seq x y z
N MET A 1 -7.75 17.76 8.65
CA MET A 1 -8.52 16.86 9.54
C MET A 1 -9.28 15.76 8.80
N ALA A 2 -9.87 16.02 7.62
CA ALA A 2 -10.60 15.01 6.84
C ALA A 2 -9.80 13.73 6.48
N LEU A 3 -8.50 13.85 6.15
CA LEU A 3 -7.66 12.68 5.85
C LEU A 3 -7.46 11.76 7.07
N VAL A 4 -7.36 12.32 8.28
CA VAL A 4 -7.24 11.52 9.52
C VAL A 4 -8.54 10.76 9.77
N GLN A 5 -9.68 11.43 9.62
CA GLN A 5 -11.00 10.80 9.75
C GLN A 5 -11.20 9.68 8.74
N LEU A 6 -10.78 9.87 7.48
CA LEU A 6 -10.82 8.83 6.47
C LEU A 6 -9.98 7.61 6.87
N GLN A 7 -8.77 7.81 7.39
CA GLN A 7 -7.91 6.73 7.87
C GLN A 7 -8.53 5.97 9.03
N GLN A 8 -9.07 6.68 10.02
CA GLN A 8 -9.72 6.07 11.18
C GLN A 8 -10.92 5.20 10.77
N ALA A 9 -11.71 5.68 9.82
CA ALA A 9 -12.83 4.91 9.28
C ALA A 9 -12.37 3.67 8.48
N CYS A 10 -11.22 3.73 7.80
CA CYS A 10 -10.72 2.62 6.99
C CYS A 10 -9.96 1.57 7.81
N PHE A 11 -9.34 1.97 8.92
CA PHE A 11 -8.52 1.11 9.77
C PHE A 11 -8.86 1.28 11.27
N PRO A 12 -10.06 0.85 11.72
CA PRO A 12 -10.40 0.88 13.13
C PRO A 12 -9.37 0.11 13.97
N GLY A 13 -8.93 0.70 15.09
CA GLY A 13 -7.95 0.08 16.00
C GLY A 13 -6.48 0.17 15.58
N MET A 14 -6.18 0.60 14.35
CA MET A 14 -4.80 0.81 13.89
C MET A 14 -4.33 2.24 14.14
N ALA A 15 -3.02 2.41 14.36
CA ALA A 15 -2.41 3.73 14.43
C ALA A 15 -2.54 4.43 13.06
N THR A 16 -3.28 5.54 13.03
CA THR A 16 -3.43 6.37 11.83
C THR A 16 -2.32 7.41 11.74
N TRP A 17 -2.16 8.02 10.57
CA TRP A 17 -1.20 9.11 10.42
C TRP A 17 -1.54 10.29 11.32
N LYS A 18 -0.51 10.82 11.96
CA LYS A 18 -0.54 12.06 12.72
C LYS A 18 -0.61 13.25 11.78
N ARG A 19 -1.09 14.37 12.32
CA ARG A 19 -1.21 15.64 11.59
C ARG A 19 0.13 16.07 11.00
N GLU A 20 1.19 15.99 11.79
CA GLU A 20 2.53 16.47 11.40
C GLU A 20 3.09 15.66 10.22
N GLN A 21 2.73 14.37 10.13
CA GLN A 21 3.09 13.52 9.00
C GLN A 21 2.34 13.92 7.73
N ILE A 22 1.05 14.27 7.83
CA ILE A 22 0.27 14.77 6.70
C ILE A 22 0.86 16.10 6.20
N GLU A 23 1.12 17.02 7.11
CA GLU A 23 1.65 18.35 6.78
C GLU A 23 3.06 18.26 6.19
N SER A 24 3.91 17.36 6.70
CA SER A 24 5.22 17.08 6.09
C SER A 24 5.08 16.63 4.63
N ARG A 25 4.19 15.67 4.36
CA ARG A 25 3.96 15.16 3.00
C ARG A 25 3.47 16.24 2.03
N LEU A 26 2.53 17.07 2.48
CA LEU A 26 1.99 18.16 1.67
C LEU A 26 3.04 19.23 1.37
N ARG A 27 3.98 19.48 2.29
CA ARG A 27 5.10 20.40 2.04
C ARG A 27 6.14 19.80 1.09
N VAL A 28 6.45 18.51 1.23
CA VAL A 28 7.55 17.86 0.51
C VAL A 28 7.16 17.48 -0.92
N PHE A 29 5.99 16.88 -1.12
CA PHE A 29 5.53 16.44 -2.43
C PHE A 29 4.00 16.48 -2.53
N PRO A 30 3.41 17.69 -2.69
CA PRO A 30 1.96 17.87 -2.70
C PRO A 30 1.29 17.12 -3.84
N GLU A 31 1.88 17.08 -5.04
CA GLU A 31 1.31 16.40 -6.21
C GLU A 31 1.23 14.88 -6.00
N GLY A 32 2.13 14.33 -5.18
CA GLY A 32 2.10 12.93 -4.75
C GLY A 32 1.00 12.60 -3.74
N GLN A 33 0.22 13.59 -3.26
CA GLN A 33 -0.88 13.43 -2.31
C GLN A 33 -2.24 13.62 -3.03
N VAL A 34 -2.80 12.53 -3.54
CA VAL A 34 -4.08 12.56 -4.28
C VAL A 34 -5.25 12.30 -3.33
N ALA A 35 -6.31 13.09 -3.43
CA ALA A 35 -7.57 12.87 -2.73
C ALA A 35 -8.76 13.11 -3.66
N GLY A 36 -9.78 12.26 -3.55
CA GLY A 36 -11.05 12.38 -4.28
C GLY A 36 -12.19 12.67 -3.30
N GLY A 37 -13.04 13.64 -3.65
CA GLY A 37 -14.20 14.03 -2.85
C GLY A 37 -15.53 13.58 -3.44
N ILE A 38 -16.51 13.34 -2.58
CA ILE A 38 -17.94 13.19 -2.90
C ILE A 38 -18.70 14.06 -1.89
N ASP A 39 -19.63 14.90 -2.38
CA ASP A 39 -20.46 15.80 -1.56
C ASP A 39 -19.63 16.65 -0.56
N GLY A 40 -18.54 17.24 -1.04
CA GLY A 40 -17.65 18.08 -0.23
C GLY A 40 -16.81 17.33 0.81
N ARG A 41 -16.86 15.99 0.85
CA ARG A 41 -16.12 15.16 1.81
C ARG A 41 -15.10 14.28 1.11
N VAL A 42 -13.93 14.09 1.72
CA VAL A 42 -12.93 13.16 1.19
C VAL A 42 -13.49 11.72 1.23
N ALA A 43 -13.58 11.11 0.05
CA ALA A 43 -14.10 9.76 -0.18
C ALA A 43 -12.97 8.74 -0.37
N ALA A 44 -11.87 9.16 -1.00
CA ALA A 44 -10.69 8.33 -1.21
C ALA A 44 -9.40 9.15 -1.18
N SER A 45 -8.28 8.52 -0.87
CA SER A 45 -6.96 9.16 -0.98
C SER A 45 -5.87 8.15 -1.34
N GLY A 46 -4.82 8.61 -2.01
CA GLY A 46 -3.60 7.86 -2.26
C GLY A 46 -2.37 8.76 -2.11
N ARG A 47 -1.27 8.21 -1.61
CA ARG A 47 0.00 8.92 -1.44
C ARG A 47 1.25 8.14 -1.78
N GLY A 48 2.32 8.83 -2.19
CA GLY A 48 3.60 8.20 -2.45
C GLY A 48 4.73 9.19 -2.78
N PRO A 49 5.97 8.97 -2.30
CA PRO A 49 7.13 9.71 -2.75
C PRO A 49 7.66 9.19 -4.09
N ILE A 50 8.36 10.05 -4.83
CA ILE A 50 9.36 9.60 -5.83
C ILE A 50 10.62 9.19 -5.09
N ALA A 51 11.23 8.09 -5.53
CA ALA A 51 12.52 7.59 -5.07
C ALA A 51 13.30 6.97 -6.24
N ASP A 52 14.59 6.72 -6.02
CA ASP A 52 15.41 5.94 -6.93
C ASP A 52 15.17 4.44 -6.69
N GLY A 53 15.21 3.63 -7.75
CA GLY A 53 15.68 2.26 -7.60
C GLY A 53 14.88 1.17 -8.28
N ASP A 54 15.56 0.03 -8.37
CA ASP A 54 15.05 -1.26 -8.79
C ASP A 54 14.56 -2.10 -7.59
N TYR A 55 13.80 -3.13 -7.91
CA TYR A 55 12.76 -3.68 -7.04
C TYR A 55 13.23 -4.51 -5.83
N ALA A 56 14.54 -4.64 -5.58
CA ALA A 56 15.07 -5.78 -4.83
C ALA A 56 15.93 -5.46 -3.58
N SER A 57 16.68 -4.36 -3.52
CA SER A 57 17.65 -4.14 -2.43
C SER A 57 17.23 -3.14 -1.36
N ASP A 58 16.55 -2.04 -1.72
CA ASP A 58 16.39 -0.89 -0.81
C ASP A 58 15.01 -0.76 -0.15
N TRP A 59 14.13 -1.73 -0.36
CA TRP A 59 12.68 -1.63 -0.08
C TRP A 59 12.21 -2.62 1.00
N ASP A 60 13.10 -3.00 1.91
CA ASP A 60 12.90 -4.00 2.96
C ASP A 60 11.92 -3.58 4.07
N ASP A 61 11.76 -2.28 4.32
CA ASP A 61 10.89 -1.76 5.39
C ASP A 61 9.99 -0.60 4.92
N ARG A 62 8.67 -0.76 5.05
CA ARG A 62 7.68 0.29 4.77
C ARG A 62 7.99 1.60 5.51
N ARG A 63 8.52 1.55 6.74
CA ARG A 63 8.87 2.74 7.52
C ARG A 63 10.04 3.49 6.90
N ARG A 64 11.02 2.77 6.33
CA ARG A 64 12.14 3.39 5.61
C ARG A 64 11.62 4.11 4.37
N VAL A 65 10.81 3.42 3.58
CA VAL A 65 10.22 3.98 2.36
C VAL A 65 9.34 5.20 2.63
N SER A 66 8.55 5.17 3.70
CA SER A 66 7.69 6.29 4.07
C SER A 66 8.35 7.34 4.97
N ASP A 67 9.62 7.15 5.37
CA ASP A 67 10.32 7.93 6.39
C ASP A 67 9.43 8.16 7.64
N GLY A 68 8.96 7.05 8.21
CA GLY A 68 8.01 7.06 9.33
C GLY A 68 6.75 7.87 9.03
N GLY A 69 6.28 7.83 7.77
CA GLY A 69 5.11 8.58 7.28
C GLY A 69 5.38 10.01 6.79
N ARG A 70 6.58 10.58 6.95
CA ARG A 70 6.85 11.99 6.63
C ARG A 70 7.38 12.23 5.22
N ILE A 71 7.84 11.18 4.54
CA ILE A 71 8.42 11.17 3.19
C ILE A 71 9.59 12.14 2.97
N ARG A 72 10.37 12.51 4.00
CA ARG A 72 11.50 13.44 3.83
C ARG A 72 12.64 12.86 2.99
N ASN A 73 12.60 11.55 2.74
CA ASN A 73 13.42 10.82 1.79
C ASN A 73 12.93 10.92 0.34
N HIS A 74 11.98 11.80 0.03
CA HIS A 74 11.53 12.06 -1.34
C HIS A 74 12.70 12.52 -2.22
N HIS A 75 12.86 11.89 -3.37
CA HIS A 75 13.87 12.23 -4.36
C HIS A 75 13.19 12.70 -5.66
N PRO A 76 13.09 14.03 -5.90
CA PRO A 76 12.39 14.57 -7.08
C PRO A 76 12.99 14.16 -8.43
N ARG A 77 14.28 13.77 -8.45
CA ARG A 77 15.00 13.31 -9.64
C ARG A 77 14.97 11.79 -9.82
N GLY A 78 14.24 11.07 -8.97
CA GLY A 78 14.15 9.62 -9.06
C GLY A 78 13.26 9.16 -10.20
N ASP A 79 13.25 7.85 -10.41
CA ASP A 79 12.63 7.22 -11.57
C ASP A 79 11.34 6.45 -11.22
N THR A 80 10.98 6.38 -9.94
CA THR A 80 9.92 5.50 -9.47
C THR A 80 8.98 6.20 -8.50
N LEU A 81 7.67 6.14 -8.77
CA LEU A 81 6.63 6.57 -7.82
C LEU A 81 6.28 5.42 -6.87
N HIS A 82 6.52 5.59 -5.58
CA HIS A 82 6.19 4.57 -4.59
C HIS A 82 4.84 4.80 -3.91
N GLY A 83 3.81 4.04 -4.29
CA GLY A 83 2.53 4.02 -3.62
C GLY A 83 2.62 3.44 -2.21
N ILE A 84 2.52 4.31 -1.19
CA ILE A 84 2.49 3.90 0.21
C ILE A 84 1.13 3.30 0.58
N GLU A 85 0.04 3.90 0.08
CA GLU A 85 -1.29 3.43 0.40
C GLU A 85 -2.38 3.99 -0.52
N ILE A 86 -3.52 3.31 -0.57
CA ILE A 86 -4.79 3.84 -1.07
C ILE A 86 -5.84 3.51 -0.03
N VAL A 87 -6.67 4.48 0.31
CA VAL A 87 -7.83 4.28 1.19
C VAL A 87 -9.09 4.77 0.51
N VAL A 88 -10.17 4.04 0.74
CA VAL A 88 -11.52 4.36 0.27
C VAL A 88 -12.46 4.19 1.45
N ARG A 89 -13.28 5.22 1.69
CA ARG A 89 -14.29 5.23 2.75
C ARG A 89 -15.14 3.95 2.66
N PRO A 90 -15.36 3.21 3.76
CA PRO A 90 -16.03 1.90 3.70
C PRO A 90 -17.36 1.88 2.96
N GLY A 91 -18.26 2.84 3.25
CA GLY A 91 -19.57 2.94 2.59
C GLY A 91 -19.55 3.38 1.12
N LEU A 92 -18.38 3.70 0.56
CA LEU A 92 -18.21 4.13 -0.84
C LEU A 92 -17.34 3.14 -1.64
N ARG A 93 -17.08 1.95 -1.08
CA ARG A 93 -16.41 0.85 -1.81
C ARG A 93 -17.35 0.32 -2.91
N GLY A 94 -16.78 -0.31 -3.93
CA GLY A 94 -17.54 -0.73 -5.12
C GLY A 94 -17.74 0.38 -6.18
N LEU A 95 -17.56 1.65 -5.83
CA LEU A 95 -17.70 2.79 -6.75
C LEU A 95 -16.45 3.10 -7.60
N ASN A 96 -15.54 2.13 -7.75
CA ASN A 96 -14.29 2.30 -8.50
C ASN A 96 -13.37 3.46 -8.04
N LEU A 97 -13.53 3.96 -6.81
CA LEU A 97 -12.74 5.09 -6.30
C LEU A 97 -11.25 4.78 -6.19
N ALA A 98 -10.88 3.57 -5.75
CA ALA A 98 -9.49 3.14 -5.71
C ALA A 98 -8.86 3.15 -7.12
N ARG A 99 -9.61 2.68 -8.13
CA ARG A 99 -9.18 2.70 -9.54
C ARG A 99 -8.95 4.13 -10.02
N ARG A 100 -9.84 5.07 -9.70
CA ARG A 100 -9.67 6.50 -10.05
C ARG A 100 -8.42 7.11 -9.41
N ILE A 101 -8.13 6.78 -8.15
CA ILE A 101 -6.89 7.20 -7.47
C ILE A 101 -5.65 6.59 -8.16
N ASP A 102 -5.70 5.32 -8.56
CA ASP A 102 -4.61 4.68 -9.30
C ASP A 102 -4.43 5.32 -10.69
N GLU A 103 -5.49 5.67 -11.41
CA GLU A 103 -5.38 6.40 -12.68
C GLU A 103 -4.75 7.79 -12.50
N ALA A 104 -5.11 8.53 -11.45
CA ALA A 104 -4.47 9.81 -11.15
C ALA A 104 -2.96 9.67 -10.88
N ARG A 105 -2.55 8.59 -10.20
CA ARG A 105 -1.13 8.29 -9.99
C ARG A 105 -0.41 7.86 -11.25
N LYS A 106 -1.08 7.09 -12.11
CA LYS A 106 -0.56 6.76 -13.44
C LYS A 106 -0.30 8.04 -14.20
N GLN A 107 -1.25 8.98 -14.23
CA GLN A 107 -1.06 10.27 -14.89
C GLN A 107 0.13 11.04 -14.31
N LEU A 108 0.24 11.16 -12.98
CA LEU A 108 1.38 11.79 -12.32
C LEU A 108 2.72 11.13 -12.70
N CYS A 109 2.75 9.80 -12.82
CA CYS A 109 3.92 9.05 -13.28
C CYS A 109 4.31 9.45 -14.71
N LYS A 110 3.34 9.68 -15.60
CA LYS A 110 3.59 10.19 -16.96
C LYS A 110 4.12 11.61 -16.92
N ASP A 111 3.45 12.49 -16.18
CA ASP A 111 3.75 13.93 -16.14
C ASP A 111 5.15 14.21 -15.59
N LYS A 112 5.61 13.40 -14.63
CA LYS A 112 6.95 13.50 -14.04
C LYS A 112 7.99 12.63 -14.76
N ASN A 113 7.65 12.02 -15.90
CA ASN A 113 8.51 11.12 -16.68
C ASN A 113 9.15 9.99 -15.85
N LEU A 114 8.37 9.41 -14.95
CA LEU A 114 8.83 8.32 -14.10
C LEU A 114 8.70 6.99 -14.86
N ARG A 115 9.68 6.11 -14.67
CA ARG A 115 9.74 4.79 -15.30
C ARG A 115 8.57 3.91 -14.88
N THR A 116 8.13 3.99 -13.62
CA THR A 116 7.17 3.04 -13.06
C THR A 116 6.50 3.50 -11.77
N ILE A 117 5.41 2.80 -11.41
CA ILE A 117 4.78 2.86 -10.10
C ILE A 117 4.99 1.53 -9.38
N VAL A 118 5.45 1.63 -8.13
CA VAL A 118 5.64 0.51 -7.22
C VAL A 118 4.69 0.63 -6.05
N ILE A 119 4.07 -0.48 -5.66
CA ILE A 119 3.19 -0.51 -4.49
C ILE A 119 3.53 -1.73 -3.64
N GLY A 120 3.78 -1.53 -2.35
CA GLY A 120 3.82 -2.60 -1.35
C GLY A 120 2.42 -2.86 -0.78
N GLY A 121 2.03 -4.13 -0.61
CA GLY A 121 0.69 -4.50 -0.14
C GLY A 121 0.66 -5.76 0.72
N ARG A 122 -0.24 -5.80 1.70
CA ARG A 122 -0.42 -6.96 2.59
C ARG A 122 -1.16 -8.10 1.88
N ILE A 123 -1.10 -9.29 2.48
CA ILE A 123 -1.97 -10.44 2.18
C ILE A 123 -2.82 -10.70 3.44
N PRO A 124 -3.91 -9.95 3.66
CA PRO A 124 -4.65 -9.99 4.93
C PRO A 124 -5.13 -11.39 5.35
N GLY A 125 -5.52 -12.24 4.40
CA GLY A 125 -6.03 -13.59 4.69
C GLY A 125 -4.92 -14.61 4.97
N TYR A 126 -3.65 -14.27 4.76
CA TYR A 126 -2.56 -15.23 4.94
C TYR A 126 -2.43 -15.74 6.39
N GLY A 127 -2.76 -14.90 7.38
CA GLY A 127 -2.67 -15.28 8.78
C GLY A 127 -3.48 -16.56 9.12
N GLU A 128 -4.59 -16.79 8.43
CA GLU A 128 -5.46 -17.96 8.61
C GLU A 128 -4.85 -19.27 8.06
N HIS A 129 -3.80 -19.16 7.25
CA HIS A 129 -3.16 -20.29 6.57
C HIS A 129 -1.66 -20.38 6.84
N ALA A 130 -1.13 -19.51 7.70
CA ALA A 130 0.31 -19.36 7.92
C ALA A 130 0.97 -20.64 8.45
N ASP A 131 0.23 -21.46 9.20
CA ASP A 131 0.71 -22.72 9.78
C ASP A 131 0.79 -23.87 8.77
N THR A 132 0.02 -23.79 7.67
CA THR A 132 -0.15 -24.91 6.72
C THR A 132 0.30 -24.59 5.30
N THR A 133 0.40 -23.31 4.94
CA THR A 133 0.69 -22.86 3.58
C THR A 133 1.79 -21.82 3.59
N ARG A 134 2.80 -21.97 2.74
CA ARG A 134 3.83 -20.95 2.58
C ARG A 134 3.26 -19.69 1.91
N ALA A 135 3.82 -18.55 2.27
CA ALA A 135 3.57 -17.24 1.66
C ALA A 135 3.48 -17.26 0.12
N GLY A 136 4.52 -17.80 -0.52
CA GLY A 136 4.62 -17.89 -1.97
C GLY A 136 3.50 -18.71 -2.58
N GLU A 137 3.18 -19.84 -1.94
CA GLU A 137 2.11 -20.73 -2.38
C GLU A 137 0.74 -20.05 -2.27
N SER A 138 0.47 -19.31 -1.19
CA SER A 138 -0.75 -18.52 -1.05
C SER A 138 -0.89 -17.49 -2.17
N VAL A 139 0.20 -16.77 -2.51
CA VAL A 139 0.21 -15.81 -3.62
C VAL A 139 -0.04 -16.51 -4.96
N ASP A 140 0.57 -17.66 -5.20
CA ASP A 140 0.38 -18.42 -6.43
C ASP A 140 -1.04 -18.96 -6.55
N ARG A 141 -1.66 -19.39 -5.45
CA ARG A 141 -3.08 -19.77 -5.42
C ARG A 141 -3.99 -18.57 -5.72
N VAL A 142 -3.65 -17.37 -5.26
CA VAL A 142 -4.37 -16.13 -5.63
C VAL A 142 -4.22 -15.83 -7.13
N ARG A 143 -2.99 -15.93 -7.67
CA ARG A 143 -2.73 -15.75 -9.11
C ARG A 143 -3.52 -16.72 -9.97
N ARG A 144 -3.67 -17.97 -9.52
CA ARG A 144 -4.45 -19.03 -10.18
C ARG A 144 -5.96 -18.94 -9.91
N LYS A 145 -6.42 -17.92 -9.17
CA LYS A 145 -7.82 -17.72 -8.77
C LYS A 145 -8.41 -18.87 -7.92
N VAL A 146 -7.55 -19.64 -7.25
CA VAL A 146 -7.93 -20.73 -6.33
C VAL A 146 -8.19 -20.18 -4.93
N LEU A 147 -7.47 -19.14 -4.53
CA LEU A 147 -7.63 -18.45 -3.25
C LEU A 147 -8.07 -17.02 -3.52
N PHE A 148 -9.07 -16.54 -2.78
CA PHE A 148 -9.43 -15.13 -2.77
C PHE A 148 -8.75 -14.45 -1.58
N ASP A 149 -7.83 -13.54 -1.88
CA ASP A 149 -7.36 -12.57 -0.88
C ASP A 149 -7.64 -11.15 -1.40
N PRO A 150 -8.36 -10.30 -0.63
CA PRO A 150 -8.93 -9.05 -1.12
C PRO A 150 -7.91 -8.08 -1.72
N VAL A 151 -6.67 -8.03 -1.21
CA VAL A 151 -5.67 -7.05 -1.68
C VAL A 151 -5.00 -7.49 -2.99
N PRO A 152 -4.22 -8.59 -3.05
CA PRO A 152 -3.63 -9.11 -4.28
C PRO A 152 -4.67 -9.44 -5.36
N THR A 153 -5.86 -9.94 -5.01
CA THR A 153 -6.91 -10.21 -6.01
C THR A 153 -7.36 -8.94 -6.70
N THR A 154 -7.64 -7.87 -5.94
CA THR A 154 -8.05 -6.58 -6.52
C THR A 154 -6.92 -5.96 -7.36
N ARG A 155 -5.66 -6.10 -6.93
CA ARG A 155 -4.50 -5.61 -7.70
C ARG A 155 -4.37 -6.35 -9.03
N LEU A 156 -4.48 -7.67 -9.03
CA LEU A 156 -4.45 -8.49 -10.25
C LEU A 156 -5.62 -8.16 -11.18
N ALA A 157 -6.84 -8.01 -10.64
CA ALA A 157 -8.03 -7.63 -11.42
C ALA A 157 -7.88 -6.25 -12.09
N ASN A 158 -7.13 -5.33 -11.47
CA ASN A 158 -6.78 -4.03 -12.04
C ASN A 158 -5.54 -4.08 -12.97
N GLY A 159 -5.08 -5.27 -13.36
CA GLY A 159 -3.95 -5.46 -14.26
C GLY A 159 -2.58 -5.15 -13.64
N ILE A 160 -2.48 -5.14 -12.31
CA ILE A 160 -1.22 -4.86 -11.60
C ILE A 160 -0.59 -6.20 -11.21
N PRO A 161 0.50 -6.64 -11.89
CA PRO A 161 1.15 -7.90 -11.57
C PRO A 161 1.85 -7.85 -10.21
N LEU A 162 1.72 -8.95 -9.47
CA LEU A 162 2.51 -9.22 -8.27
C LEU A 162 3.91 -9.65 -8.70
N LYS A 163 4.96 -9.06 -8.13
CA LYS A 163 6.36 -9.27 -8.55
C LYS A 163 7.17 -10.08 -7.55
N ALA A 164 7.12 -9.71 -6.28
CA ALA A 164 7.96 -10.30 -5.25
C ALA A 164 7.23 -10.31 -3.91
N LEU A 165 7.65 -11.24 -3.05
CA LEU A 165 7.36 -11.25 -1.64
C LEU A 165 8.49 -10.55 -0.88
N ILE A 166 8.14 -9.66 0.04
CA ILE A 166 9.10 -8.97 0.90
C ILE A 166 8.85 -9.42 2.35
N PRO A 167 9.75 -10.24 2.93
CA PRO A 167 9.65 -10.61 4.34
C PRO A 167 9.74 -9.38 5.24
N ASN A 168 9.02 -9.37 6.36
CA ASN A 168 9.10 -8.35 7.40
C ASN A 168 8.81 -6.89 6.96
N TYR A 169 8.17 -6.70 5.80
CA TYR A 169 7.83 -5.38 5.28
C TYR A 169 6.89 -4.58 6.19
N TRP A 170 6.08 -5.27 7.00
CA TRP A 170 5.19 -4.66 8.00
C TRP A 170 5.47 -5.27 9.37
N ARG A 171 5.80 -4.43 10.37
CA ARG A 171 6.10 -4.91 11.73
C ARG A 171 4.83 -5.15 12.53
N GLU A 172 4.83 -6.22 13.32
CA GLU A 172 3.68 -6.66 14.14
C GLU A 172 3.18 -5.59 15.13
N SER A 173 4.09 -4.77 15.68
CA SER A 173 3.75 -3.67 16.60
C SER A 173 2.84 -2.58 16.01
N GLU A 174 2.65 -2.58 14.69
CA GLU A 174 1.79 -1.65 13.96
C GLU A 174 0.37 -2.19 13.73
N VAL A 175 0.11 -3.44 14.13
CA VAL A 175 -1.21 -4.09 14.15
C VAL A 175 -1.69 -4.16 15.59
N ARG A 176 -2.31 -3.09 16.12
CA ARG A 176 -2.96 -3.17 17.44
C ARG A 176 -4.29 -3.91 17.28
N GLY A 177 -4.24 -5.21 17.60
CA GLY A 177 -5.36 -6.13 17.62
C GLY A 177 -4.83 -7.55 17.70
N ARG A 178 -4.39 -7.98 18.90
CA ARG A 178 -4.11 -9.39 19.16
C ARG A 178 -5.43 -10.14 19.08
N MET A 179 -5.57 -11.08 18.14
CA MET A 179 -6.25 -12.31 18.52
C MET A 179 -5.25 -13.10 19.36
N HIS A 180 -5.58 -13.30 20.63
CA HIS A 180 -4.87 -14.23 21.47
C HIS A 180 -5.17 -15.65 20.99
N SER A 181 -4.14 -16.36 20.52
CA SER A 181 -4.01 -17.79 20.73
C SER A 181 -2.55 -18.05 21.08
N GLY A 182 -2.31 -18.42 22.33
CA GLY A 182 -0.98 -18.79 22.79
C GLY A 182 -0.47 -19.99 21.99
N CYS A 183 0.78 -19.92 21.55
CA CYS A 183 1.76 -20.99 21.60
C CYS A 183 3.11 -20.42 21.16
N HIS A 184 4.14 -20.71 21.96
CA HIS A 184 5.51 -20.29 21.71
C HIS A 184 6.08 -21.10 20.54
N GLY A 185 6.66 -20.43 19.54
CA GLY A 185 7.54 -21.07 18.55
C GLY A 185 7.33 -20.59 17.11
N SER A 186 8.42 -20.09 16.52
CA SER A 186 8.66 -19.79 15.10
C SER A 186 8.03 -18.52 14.48
N SER A 187 8.90 -17.51 14.31
CA SER A 187 8.91 -16.43 13.30
C SER A 187 7.67 -16.28 12.39
N GLY A 188 6.59 -15.73 12.93
CA GLY A 188 5.37 -15.37 12.21
C GLY A 188 5.52 -14.06 11.43
N ALA A 189 6.15 -14.12 10.25
CA ALA A 189 6.18 -13.00 9.32
C ALA A 189 4.97 -13.05 8.38
N SER A 190 4.14 -12.00 8.37
CA SER A 190 3.11 -11.83 7.33
C SER A 190 3.79 -11.46 6.00
N PRO A 191 3.66 -12.28 4.94
CA PRO A 191 4.22 -12.01 3.63
C PRO A 191 3.46 -10.89 2.93
N VAL A 192 4.20 -9.94 2.38
CA VAL A 192 3.68 -8.76 1.68
C VAL A 192 4.02 -8.91 0.20
N THR A 193 3.03 -8.73 -0.67
CA THR A 193 3.24 -8.72 -2.13
C THR A 193 3.56 -7.31 -2.62
N ARG A 194 4.65 -7.18 -3.39
CA ARG A 194 4.95 -5.97 -4.17
C ARG A 194 4.29 -6.07 -5.53
N ALA A 195 3.57 -5.03 -5.93
CA ALA A 195 2.93 -4.92 -7.23
C ALA A 195 3.61 -3.81 -8.05
N ALA A 196 3.86 -4.07 -9.33
CA ALA A 196 4.48 -3.12 -10.26
C ALA A 196 3.53 -2.92 -11.44
N GLY A 197 3.15 -1.68 -11.76
CA GLY A 197 2.44 -1.42 -13.01
C GLY A 197 3.38 -1.64 -14.19
N ARG A 198 3.17 -2.69 -15.00
CA ARG A 198 3.83 -2.81 -16.31
C ARG A 198 2.80 -2.63 -17.42
N ARG A 199 2.88 -1.49 -18.11
CA ARG A 199 2.81 -1.41 -19.57
C ARG A 199 3.80 -0.33 -20.00
N PRO A 200 4.65 -0.55 -21.02
CA PRO A 200 5.19 0.60 -21.75
C PRO A 200 4.00 1.35 -22.35
N PHE A 201 4.15 2.67 -22.43
CA PHE A 201 3.17 3.56 -23.06
C PHE A 201 2.77 3.06 -24.45
#